data_AF-A0A497KLM6-F1
#
_entry.id   AF-A0A497KLM6-F1
#
_cell.length_a   1.000
_cell.length_b   1.000
_cell.length_c   1.000
_cell.angle_alpha   90.00
_cell.angle_beta   90.00
_cell.angle_gamma   90.00
#
_symmetry.space_group_name_H-M   'P 1'
#
loop_
_entity.id
_entity.type
_entity.pdbx_description
1 polymer ?
#
loop_
_entity_poly.entity_id
_entity_poly.type
_entity_poly.pdbx_seq_one_letter_code
_entity_poly.pdbx_strand_id
1 'polypeptide(L)'
;CSGNGIPNYVRLLLSQGRFEGVKDSLLMRRISGDLDRLTAKILYDCAKAGDPLALELVDKIGFLNSVGFACVVDAYDPSLITVGGSIALRNESLIIDPIRRGVKEHARNRVPEIKITPLGDDVVLYGALAMVFYPIK
;
A
#
# COMPACT_ATOMS: atom_id res chain seq x y z
N CYS A 1 -1.48 -2.31 2.82
CA CYS A 1 -0.12 -1.82 2.48
C CYS A 1 0.99 -2.45 3.34
N SER A 2 1.19 -3.78 3.28
CA SER A 2 2.21 -4.47 4.10
C SER A 2 3.58 -4.44 3.42
N GLY A 3 4.60 -3.88 4.07
CA GLY A 3 5.97 -3.86 3.54
C GLY A 3 6.56 -5.25 3.27
N ASN A 4 6.22 -6.23 4.10
CA ASN A 4 6.65 -7.63 3.95
C ASN A 4 5.70 -8.45 3.07
N GLY A 5 4.42 -8.10 3.00
CA GLY A 5 3.43 -8.80 2.19
C GLY A 5 3.51 -8.48 0.70
N ILE A 6 3.88 -7.24 0.35
CA ILE A 6 3.96 -6.79 -1.05
C ILE A 6 4.92 -7.66 -1.89
N PRO A 7 6.16 -7.95 -1.46
CA PRO A 7 7.06 -8.81 -2.24
C PRO A 7 6.49 -10.21 -2.49
N ASN A 8 5.84 -10.82 -1.50
CA ASN A 8 5.20 -12.12 -1.65
C ASN A 8 4.08 -12.08 -2.70
N TYR A 9 3.25 -11.03 -2.65
CA TYR A 9 2.17 -10.86 -3.61
C TYR A 9 2.68 -10.62 -5.03
N VAL A 10 3.73 -9.80 -5.20
CA VAL A 10 4.34 -9.58 -6.51
C VAL A 10 4.97 -10.87 -7.05
N ARG A 11 5.66 -11.66 -6.22
CA ARG A 11 6.17 -12.98 -6.63
C ARG A 11 5.06 -13.89 -7.15
N LEU A 12 3.94 -13.95 -6.44
CA LEU A 12 2.76 -14.71 -6.85
C LEU A 12 2.20 -14.21 -8.19
N LEU A 13 2.12 -12.89 -8.38
CA LEU A 13 1.61 -12.31 -9.63
C LEU A 13 2.53 -12.63 -10.82
N LEU A 14 3.84 -12.47 -10.66
CA LEU A 14 4.81 -12.76 -11.71
C LEU A 14 4.86 -14.26 -12.06
N SER A 15 4.69 -15.16 -11.07
CA SER A 15 4.65 -16.60 -11.33
C SER A 15 3.46 -17.06 -12.17
N GLN A 16 2.41 -16.23 -12.31
CA GLN A 16 1.26 -16.52 -13.17
C GLN A 16 1.56 -16.28 -14.66
N GLY A 17 2.67 -15.62 -15.01
CA GLY A 17 3.07 -15.41 -16.41
C GLY A 17 2.14 -14.46 -17.19
N ARG A 18 1.40 -13.59 -16.50
CA ARG A 18 0.39 -12.69 -17.11
C ARG A 18 0.89 -11.30 -17.46
N PHE A 19 2.16 -11.01 -17.18
CA PHE A 19 2.76 -9.69 -17.36
C PHE A 19 3.65 -9.70 -18.60
N GLU A 20 3.54 -8.66 -19.42
CA GLU A 20 4.39 -8.45 -20.58
C GLU A 20 5.61 -7.58 -20.22
N GLY A 21 6.65 -7.59 -21.05
CA GLY A 21 7.84 -6.74 -20.85
C GLY A 21 8.64 -7.02 -19.57
N VAL A 22 8.41 -8.16 -18.90
CA VAL A 22 9.05 -8.49 -17.62
C VAL A 22 10.57 -8.47 -17.73
N LYS A 23 11.14 -9.05 -18.80
CA LYS A 23 12.59 -9.13 -18.98
C LYS A 23 13.27 -7.76 -19.13
N ASP A 24 12.57 -6.78 -19.68
CA ASP A 24 13.11 -5.45 -20.00
C ASP A 24 12.84 -4.40 -18.91
N SER A 25 11.97 -4.74 -17.94
CA SER A 25 11.58 -3.89 -16.82
C SER A 25 12.78 -3.41 -15.99
N LEU A 26 12.72 -2.14 -15.56
CA LEU A 26 13.66 -1.58 -14.60
C LEU A 26 13.61 -2.32 -13.27
N LEU A 27 12.43 -2.78 -12.84
CA LEU A 27 12.25 -3.57 -11.62
C LEU A 27 13.11 -4.84 -11.67
N MET A 28 13.01 -5.60 -12.76
CA MET A 28 13.77 -6.84 -12.94
C MET A 28 15.28 -6.58 -13.01
N ARG A 29 15.70 -5.48 -13.65
CA ARG A 29 17.12 -5.07 -13.66
C ARG A 29 17.62 -4.70 -12.26
N ARG A 30 16.84 -3.97 -11.47
CA ARG A 30 17.20 -3.53 -10.10
C ARG A 30 17.42 -4.70 -9.14
N ILE A 31 16.70 -5.81 -9.34
CA ILE A 31 16.85 -7.03 -8.53
C ILE A 31 17.77 -8.06 -9.20
N SER A 32 18.39 -7.73 -10.34
CA SER A 32 19.24 -8.65 -11.12
C SER A 32 18.53 -9.96 -11.51
N GLY A 33 17.21 -9.90 -11.75
CA GLY A 33 16.39 -11.06 -12.04
C GLY A 33 16.01 -11.93 -10.84
N ASP A 34 16.57 -11.66 -9.65
CA ASP A 34 16.34 -12.43 -8.44
C ASP A 34 15.16 -11.88 -7.63
N LEU A 35 14.05 -12.61 -7.64
CA LEU A 35 12.82 -12.24 -6.96
C LEU A 35 12.91 -12.25 -5.43
N ASP A 36 13.92 -12.89 -4.84
CA ASP A 36 14.11 -12.87 -3.39
C ASP A 36 14.69 -11.54 -2.90
N ARG A 37 15.34 -10.79 -3.80
CA ARG A 37 15.84 -9.42 -3.54
C ARG A 37 14.75 -8.36 -3.65
N LEU A 38 13.54 -8.73 -4.09
CA LEU A 38 12.43 -7.80 -4.22
C LEU A 38 11.99 -7.28 -2.85
N THR A 39 11.89 -5.96 -2.74
CA THR A 39 11.29 -5.29 -1.58
C THR A 39 10.20 -4.33 -2.03
N ALA A 40 9.26 -4.00 -1.14
CA ALA A 40 8.25 -2.98 -1.42
C ALA A 40 8.89 -1.64 -1.81
N LYS A 41 10.01 -1.27 -1.17
CA LYS A 41 10.77 -0.07 -1.50
C LYS A 41 11.23 -0.08 -2.96
N ILE A 42 11.90 -1.15 -3.41
CA ILE A 42 12.38 -1.26 -4.79
C ILE A 42 11.22 -1.17 -5.78
N LEU A 43 10.10 -1.85 -5.50
CA LEU A 43 8.90 -1.79 -6.34
C LEU A 43 8.39 -0.35 -6.51
N TYR A 44 8.15 0.36 -5.40
CA TYR A 44 7.63 1.72 -5.46
C TYR A 44 8.64 2.72 -6.03
N ASP A 45 9.94 2.53 -5.78
CA ASP A 45 10.98 3.36 -6.39
C ASP A 45 11.00 3.19 -7.92
N CYS A 46 10.80 1.96 -8.42
CA CYS A 46 10.68 1.72 -9.86
C CYS A 46 9.38 2.28 -10.45
N ALA A 47 8.27 2.17 -9.73
CA ALA A 47 6.99 2.76 -10.15
C ALA A 47 7.10 4.30 -10.26
N LYS A 48 7.74 4.96 -9.28
CA LYS A 48 8.04 6.40 -9.34
C LYS A 48 8.96 6.78 -10.50
N ALA A 49 9.85 5.87 -10.91
CA ALA A 49 10.71 6.05 -12.07
C ALA A 49 9.99 5.77 -13.42
N GLY A 50 8.69 5.46 -13.38
CA GLY A 50 7.87 5.24 -14.58
C GLY A 50 8.01 3.85 -15.20
N ASP A 51 8.53 2.85 -14.45
CA ASP A 51 8.62 1.48 -14.94
C ASP A 51 7.20 0.89 -15.17
N PRO A 52 6.83 0.50 -16.41
CA PRO A 52 5.47 0.06 -16.71
C PRO A 52 5.03 -1.17 -15.90
N LEU A 53 5.93 -2.14 -15.72
CA LEU A 53 5.65 -3.33 -14.92
C LEU A 53 5.39 -2.97 -13.45
N ALA A 54 6.25 -2.13 -12.86
CA ALA A 54 6.09 -1.71 -11.48
C ALA A 54 4.79 -0.91 -11.28
N LEU A 55 4.42 -0.05 -12.22
CA LEU A 55 3.15 0.68 -12.18
C LEU A 55 1.95 -0.27 -12.24
N GLU A 56 1.96 -1.25 -13.15
CA GLU A 56 0.87 -2.23 -13.25
C GLU A 56 0.74 -3.07 -11.96
N LEU A 57 1.85 -3.51 -11.38
CA LEU A 57 1.86 -4.23 -10.11
C LEU A 57 1.34 -3.37 -8.95
N VAL A 58 1.75 -2.09 -8.89
CA VAL A 58 1.25 -1.13 -7.90
C VAL A 58 -0.25 -0.89 -8.08
N ASP A 59 -0.76 -0.83 -9.30
CA ASP A 59 -2.21 -0.69 -9.56
C ASP A 59 -2.99 -1.92 -9.08
N LYS A 60 -2.49 -3.14 -9.28
CA LYS A 60 -3.10 -4.35 -8.70
C LYS A 60 -3.14 -4.31 -7.17
N ILE A 61 -2.06 -3.84 -6.54
CA ILE A 61 -2.00 -3.65 -5.08
C ILE A 61 -2.98 -2.55 -4.64
N GLY A 62 -3.07 -1.45 -5.38
CA GLY A 62 -3.99 -0.35 -5.15
C GLY A 62 -5.44 -0.81 -5.18
N PHE A 63 -5.82 -1.62 -6.17
CA PHE A 63 -7.13 -2.24 -6.26
C PHE A 63 -7.46 -3.08 -5.02
N LEU A 64 -6.57 -3.99 -4.61
CA LEU A 64 -6.80 -4.81 -3.41
C LEU A 64 -6.90 -3.98 -2.13
N ASN A 65 -6.08 -2.93 -1.99
CA ASN A 65 -6.19 -2.03 -0.86
C ASN A 65 -7.56 -1.31 -0.88
N SER A 66 -8.06 -0.86 -2.03
CA SER A 66 -9.38 -0.23 -2.14
C SER A 66 -10.51 -1.16 -1.66
N VAL A 67 -10.47 -2.44 -2.04
CA VAL A 67 -11.42 -3.45 -1.56
C VAL A 67 -11.30 -3.63 -0.04
N GLY A 68 -10.08 -3.78 0.48
CA GLY A 68 -9.86 -3.92 1.92
C GLY A 68 -10.33 -2.71 2.73
N PHE A 69 -10.13 -1.50 2.21
CA PHE A 69 -10.64 -0.28 2.84
C PHE A 69 -12.16 -0.23 2.81
N ALA A 70 -12.81 -0.65 1.72
CA ALA A 70 -14.26 -0.74 1.65
C ALA A 70 -14.82 -1.70 2.71
N CYS A 71 -14.15 -2.85 2.94
CA CYS A 71 -14.53 -3.75 4.03
C CYS A 71 -14.48 -3.07 5.41
N VAL A 72 -13.45 -2.25 5.67
CA VAL A 72 -13.34 -1.49 6.93
C VAL A 72 -14.44 -0.42 7.02
N VAL A 73 -14.73 0.27 5.92
CA VAL A 73 -15.80 1.28 5.84
C VAL A 73 -17.16 0.66 6.13
N ASP A 74 -17.46 -0.48 5.51
CA ASP A 74 -18.75 -1.14 5.67
C ASP A 74 -18.92 -1.78 7.06
N ALA A 75 -17.81 -2.24 7.67
CA ALA A 75 -17.83 -2.83 9.01
C ALA A 75 -18.01 -1.79 10.13
N TYR A 76 -17.46 -0.58 9.98
CA TYR A 76 -17.33 0.38 11.10
C TYR A 76 -18.00 1.74 10.86
N ASP A 77 -18.44 2.06 9.64
CA ASP A 77 -18.94 3.40 9.22
C ASP A 77 -18.13 4.58 9.81
N PRO A 78 -16.79 4.59 9.68
CA PRO A 78 -15.96 5.60 10.30
C PRO A 78 -16.17 6.97 9.65
N SER A 79 -15.85 8.06 10.37
CA SER A 79 -15.73 9.39 9.78
C SER A 79 -14.35 9.66 9.16
N LEU A 80 -13.31 8.99 9.66
CA LEU A 80 -11.91 9.18 9.27
C LEU A 80 -11.13 7.86 9.32
N ILE A 81 -10.32 7.62 8.30
CA ILE A 81 -9.27 6.58 8.30
C ILE A 81 -7.91 7.26 8.09
N THR A 82 -7.03 7.17 9.08
CA THR A 82 -5.64 7.60 8.94
C THR A 82 -4.73 6.41 8.65
N VAL A 83 -3.84 6.55 7.67
CA VAL A 83 -2.94 5.50 7.23
C VAL A 83 -1.51 5.83 7.68
N GLY A 84 -0.92 4.90 8.44
CA GLY A 84 0.50 4.96 8.83
C GLY A 84 1.35 3.93 8.09
N GLY A 85 2.59 3.79 8.55
CA GLY A 85 3.56 2.83 8.02
C GLY A 85 4.42 3.41 6.91
N SER A 86 5.71 3.09 6.95
CA SER A 86 6.75 3.70 6.11
C SER A 86 6.48 3.63 4.60
N ILE A 87 5.81 2.57 4.14
CA ILE A 87 5.44 2.42 2.73
C ILE A 87 4.37 3.42 2.33
N ALA A 88 3.32 3.62 3.13
CA ALA A 88 2.29 4.62 2.86
C ALA A 88 2.86 6.04 2.94
N LEU A 89 3.61 6.35 4.00
CA LEU A 89 4.23 7.66 4.24
C LEU A 89 5.11 8.13 3.08
N ARG A 90 5.89 7.21 2.49
CA ARG A 90 6.84 7.55 1.42
C ARG A 90 6.23 7.51 0.03
N ASN A 91 5.00 7.00 -0.13
CA ASN A 91 4.39 6.74 -1.43
C ASN A 91 2.91 7.15 -1.44
N GLU A 92 2.56 8.27 -0.79
CA GLU A 92 1.19 8.72 -0.60
C GLU A 92 0.39 8.74 -1.91
N SER A 93 0.91 9.37 -2.96
CA SER A 93 0.20 9.46 -4.25
C SER A 93 -0.02 8.11 -4.94
N LEU A 94 0.87 7.14 -4.74
CA LEU A 94 0.77 5.80 -5.32
C LEU A 94 -0.05 4.83 -4.46
N ILE A 95 -0.46 5.23 -3.25
CA ILE A 95 -1.16 4.37 -2.30
C ILE A 95 -2.51 4.95 -1.93
N ILE A 96 -2.52 6.17 -1.40
CA ILE A 96 -3.73 6.82 -0.89
C ILE A 96 -4.63 7.26 -2.03
N ASP A 97 -4.09 7.82 -3.13
CA ASP A 97 -4.94 8.27 -4.22
C ASP A 97 -5.70 7.13 -4.92
N PRO A 98 -5.06 5.97 -5.25
CA PRO A 98 -5.79 4.81 -5.74
C PRO A 98 -6.86 4.29 -4.78
N ILE A 99 -6.56 4.28 -3.47
CA ILE A 99 -7.54 3.87 -2.44
C ILE A 99 -8.74 4.81 -2.45
N ARG A 100 -8.51 6.13 -2.42
CA ARG A 100 -9.59 7.14 -2.44
C ARG A 100 -10.45 7.04 -3.70
N ARG A 101 -9.83 6.78 -4.85
CA ARG A 101 -10.55 6.60 -6.11
C ARG A 101 -11.36 5.29 -6.15
N GLY A 102 -10.80 4.20 -5.64
CA GLY A 102 -11.40 2.86 -5.76
C GLY A 102 -12.35 2.47 -4.62
N VAL A 103 -12.18 3.01 -3.41
CA VAL A 103 -12.98 2.60 -2.24
C VAL A 103 -14.49 2.80 -2.45
N LYS A 104 -14.87 3.88 -3.14
CA LYS A 104 -16.28 4.19 -3.45
C LYS A 104 -16.97 3.17 -4.36
N GLU A 105 -16.20 2.42 -5.14
CA GLU A 105 -16.74 1.40 -6.06
C GLU A 105 -17.10 0.11 -5.30
N HIS A 106 -16.57 -0.05 -4.08
CA HIS A 106 -16.70 -1.27 -3.30
C HIS A 106 -17.48 -1.07 -2.00
N ALA A 107 -17.42 0.12 -1.40
CA ALA A 107 -18.12 0.44 -0.16
C ALA A 107 -19.63 0.64 -0.38
N ARG A 108 -20.43 0.23 0.59
CA ARG A 108 -21.87 0.50 0.67
C ARG A 108 -22.19 1.67 1.59
N ASN A 109 -21.40 1.84 2.65
CA ASN A 109 -21.51 2.98 3.55
C ASN A 109 -20.88 4.25 2.96
N ARG A 110 -21.07 5.37 3.66
CA ARG A 110 -20.47 6.65 3.29
C ARG A 110 -18.94 6.54 3.35
N VAL A 111 -18.28 6.94 2.27
CA VAL A 111 -16.81 6.96 2.22
C VAL A 111 -16.27 8.00 3.22
N PRO A 112 -15.40 7.62 4.17
CA PRO A 112 -14.79 8.54 5.13
C PRO A 112 -13.74 9.44 4.49
N GLU A 113 -13.26 10.42 5.26
CA GLU A 113 -11.96 11.03 4.96
C GLU A 113 -10.86 9.96 5.07
N ILE A 114 -9.97 9.88 4.07
CA ILE A 114 -8.81 8.97 4.08
C ILE A 114 -7.56 9.81 3.85
N LYS A 115 -6.61 9.76 4.79
CA LYS A 115 -5.36 10.51 4.70
C LYS A 115 -4.19 9.80 5.37
N ILE A 116 -2.98 10.25 5.06
CA ILE A 116 -1.80 9.90 5.85
C ILE A 116 -1.94 10.42 7.29
N THR A 117 -1.49 9.62 8.26
CA THR A 117 -1.45 10.04 9.66
C THR A 117 -0.52 11.26 9.82
N PRO A 118 -0.97 12.32 10.52
CA PRO A 118 -0.11 13.48 10.78
C PRO A 118 1.06 13.15 11.74
N LEU A 119 1.01 12.00 12.41
CA LEU A 119 2.03 11.55 13.37
C LEU A 119 3.26 10.93 12.69
N GLY A 120 3.23 10.72 11.38
CA GLY A 120 4.37 10.22 10.61
C GLY A 120 4.95 8.90 11.13
N ASP A 121 6.28 8.81 11.14
CA ASP A 121 7.02 7.62 11.62
C ASP A 121 6.88 7.42 13.15
N ASP A 122 6.53 8.47 13.89
CA ASP A 122 6.42 8.44 15.36
C ASP A 122 5.07 7.92 15.86
N VAL A 123 4.14 7.57 14.96
CA VAL A 123 2.78 7.13 15.30
C VAL A 123 2.74 6.00 16.34
N VAL A 124 3.69 5.05 16.26
CA VAL A 124 3.79 3.93 17.20
C VAL A 124 4.32 4.40 18.55
N LEU A 125 5.32 5.28 18.56
CA LEU A 125 5.90 5.83 19.79
C LEU A 125 4.88 6.67 20.56
N TYR A 126 4.16 7.56 19.87
CA TYR A 126 3.10 8.35 20.49
C TYR A 126 1.98 7.45 21.04
N GLY A 127 1.60 6.40 20.32
CA GLY A 127 0.65 5.41 20.81
C GLY A 127 1.12 4.71 22.09
N ALA A 128 2.39 4.29 22.14
CA ALA A 128 2.96 3.65 23.32
C ALA A 128 2.99 4.59 24.54
N LEU A 129 3.38 5.85 24.36
CA LEU A 129 3.35 6.85 25.42
C LEU A 129 1.92 7.14 25.90
N ALA A 130 0.96 7.26 24.97
CA ALA A 130 -0.44 7.48 25.31
C ALA A 130 -1.01 6.33 26.16
N MET A 131 -0.66 5.08 25.86
CA MET A 131 -1.07 3.92 26.65
C MET A 131 -0.54 3.95 28.09
N VAL A 132 0.66 4.49 28.31
CA VAL A 132 1.26 4.62 29.66
C VAL A 132 0.65 5.79 30.42
N PHE A 133 0.46 6.95 29.76
CA PHE A 133 -0.05 8.16 30.42
C PHE A 133 -1.57 8.19 30.57
N TYR A 134 -2.29 7.46 29.72
CA TYR A 134 -3.75 7.37 29.72
C TYR A 134 -4.19 5.90 29.69
N PRO A 135 -3.92 5.13 30.76
CA PRO A 135 -4.28 3.72 30.82
C PRO A 135 -5.80 3.56 30.67
N ILE A 136 -6.20 2.67 29.76
CA ILE A 136 -7.60 2.28 29.60
C ILE A 136 -8.03 1.57 30.89
N LYS A 137 -8.97 2.17 31.63
CA LYS A 137 -9.57 1.56 32.82
C LYS A 137 -10.47 0.39 32.45
#